data_AF-A0A095UQ20-F1
#
_entry.id   AF-A0A095UQ20-F1
#
_cell.length_a   1.000
_cell.length_b   1.000
_cell.length_c   1.000
_cell.angle_alpha   90.00
_cell.angle_beta   90.00
_cell.angle_gamma   90.00
#
_symmetry.space_group_name_H-M   'P 1'
#
loop_
_entity.id
_entity.type
_entity.pdbx_description
1 polymer ?
#
loop_
_entity_poly.entity_id
_entity_poly.type
_entity_poly.pdbx_seq_one_letter_code
_entity_poly.pdbx_strand_id
1 'polypeptide(L)'
;MWTDENQAVLDRRRAVFAGLGIDVRLNKRTQVVRVPCPCCGYPTLERRDAYEICHLCIWEDDGEDDANTQGWGGGPNGAYSLTEARANVVAFGTMYHPENNTTVTGNDSAEIVALKQELIGLYEALPSVGEDGLVAHWKGILDQERALRKAEEKRWKDLNR
;
A
#
# COMPACT_ATOMS: atom_id res chain seq x y z
N MET A 1 -17.49 -0.30 10.13
CA MET A 1 -17.08 -1.24 11.20
C MET A 1 -16.23 -2.33 10.55
N TRP A 2 -15.05 -2.63 11.09
CA TRP A 2 -14.22 -3.75 10.61
C TRP A 2 -14.87 -5.08 11.01
N THR A 3 -14.82 -6.10 10.16
CA THR A 3 -15.53 -7.38 10.36
C THR A 3 -14.59 -8.56 10.18
N ASP A 4 -14.96 -9.72 10.72
CA ASP A 4 -14.19 -10.97 10.56
C ASP A 4 -14.03 -11.36 9.08
N GLU A 5 -15.04 -11.07 8.25
CA GLU A 5 -14.96 -11.31 6.80
C GLU A 5 -13.89 -10.42 6.15
N ASN A 6 -13.85 -9.13 6.50
CA ASN A 6 -12.83 -8.21 6.01
C ASN A 6 -11.43 -8.62 6.50
N GLN A 7 -11.31 -9.06 7.75
CA GLN A 7 -10.06 -9.60 8.28
C GLN A 7 -9.61 -10.83 7.49
N ALA A 8 -10.51 -11.78 7.23
CA ALA A 8 -10.19 -12.98 6.46
C ALA A 8 -9.77 -12.65 5.01
N VAL A 9 -10.35 -11.63 4.38
CA VAL A 9 -9.90 -11.14 3.06
C VAL A 9 -8.48 -10.58 3.14
N LEU A 10 -8.20 -9.74 4.13
CA LEU A 10 -6.87 -9.17 4.35
C LEU A 10 -5.82 -10.27 4.61
N ASP A 11 -6.15 -11.24 5.46
CA ASP A 11 -5.28 -12.38 5.80
C ASP A 11 -4.94 -13.21 4.56
N ARG A 12 -5.95 -13.53 3.74
CA ARG A 12 -5.73 -14.24 2.47
C ARG A 12 -4.81 -13.45 1.55
N ARG A 13 -5.03 -12.14 1.39
CA ARG A 13 -4.18 -11.29 0.55
C ARG A 13 -2.73 -11.29 1.04
N ARG A 14 -2.51 -11.06 2.35
CA ARG A 14 -1.18 -11.08 2.95
C ARG A 14 -0.50 -12.44 2.79
N ALA A 15 -1.23 -13.53 3.01
CA ALA A 15 -0.71 -14.89 2.87
C ALA A 15 -0.27 -15.21 1.43
N VAL A 16 -1.03 -14.79 0.42
CA VAL A 16 -0.66 -14.95 -0.99
C VAL A 16 0.68 -14.28 -1.27
N PHE A 17 0.82 -13.00 -0.92
CA PHE A 17 2.03 -12.24 -1.25
C PHE A 17 3.23 -12.62 -0.37
N ALA A 18 3.02 -12.99 0.89
CA ALA A 18 4.07 -13.56 1.73
C ALA A 18 4.56 -14.91 1.18
N GLY A 19 3.63 -15.77 0.73
CA GLY A 19 3.94 -17.08 0.17
C GLY A 19 4.64 -17.03 -1.18
N LEU A 20 4.41 -15.99 -1.99
CA LEU A 20 5.14 -15.77 -3.24
C LEU A 20 6.64 -15.49 -3.02
N GLY A 21 7.04 -15.00 -1.84
CA GLY A 21 8.44 -14.70 -1.53
C GLY A 21 9.04 -13.73 -2.55
N ILE A 22 8.50 -12.50 -2.62
CA ILE A 22 8.93 -11.52 -3.62
C ILE A 22 10.38 -11.11 -3.37
N ASP A 23 11.27 -11.76 -4.11
CA ASP A 23 12.68 -11.44 -4.25
C ASP A 23 13.06 -11.62 -5.72
N VAL A 24 13.02 -10.52 -6.49
CA VAL A 24 13.16 -10.55 -7.94
C VAL A 24 14.35 -9.72 -8.39
N ARG A 25 15.35 -10.38 -8.99
CA ARG A 25 16.50 -9.70 -9.60
C ARG A 25 16.14 -9.18 -10.99
N LEU A 26 15.94 -7.86 -11.11
CA LEU A 26 15.58 -7.22 -12.38
C LEU A 26 16.77 -7.03 -13.31
N ASN A 27 17.95 -6.77 -12.75
CA ASN A 27 19.23 -6.65 -13.48
C ASN A 27 20.42 -6.79 -12.50
N LYS A 28 21.66 -6.61 -12.97
CA LYS A 28 22.88 -6.75 -12.14
C LYS A 28 22.95 -5.80 -10.93
N ARG A 29 22.19 -4.70 -10.93
CA ARG A 29 22.22 -3.65 -9.90
C ARG A 29 20.90 -3.51 -9.14
N THR A 30 19.82 -4.16 -9.60
CA THR A 30 18.48 -3.95 -9.06
C THR A 30 17.85 -5.28 -8.69
N GLN A 31 17.52 -5.40 -7.41
CA GLN A 31 16.77 -6.49 -6.80
C GLN A 31 15.57 -5.87 -6.11
N VAL A 32 14.39 -6.47 -6.29
CA VAL A 32 13.15 -6.05 -5.64
C VAL A 32 12.83 -7.07 -4.58
N VAL A 33 12.80 -6.62 -3.33
CA VAL A 33 12.25 -7.38 -2.21
C VAL A 33 11.01 -6.66 -1.74
N ARG A 34 9.90 -7.38 -1.57
CA ARG A 34 8.65 -6.79 -1.08
C ARG A 34 7.95 -7.68 -0.08
N VAL A 35 7.32 -7.05 0.91
CA VAL A 35 6.48 -7.68 1.92
C VAL A 35 5.12 -6.99 1.99
N PRO A 36 4.05 -7.71 2.38
CA PRO A 36 2.72 -7.14 2.48
C PRO A 36 2.63 -6.03 3.53
N CYS A 37 1.98 -4.91 3.18
CA CYS A 37 1.60 -3.88 4.14
C CYS A 37 0.58 -4.45 5.16
N PRO A 38 0.70 -4.15 6.47
CA PRO A 38 -0.24 -4.66 7.48
C PRO A 38 -1.65 -4.07 7.37
N CYS A 39 -1.79 -2.93 6.68
CA CYS A 39 -3.07 -2.25 6.48
C CYS A 39 -3.80 -2.76 5.23
N CYS A 40 -3.23 -2.58 4.04
CA CYS A 40 -3.92 -2.97 2.79
C CYS A 40 -3.60 -4.40 2.31
N GLY A 41 -2.51 -5.02 2.78
CA GLY A 41 -2.11 -6.37 2.43
C GLY A 41 -1.42 -6.54 1.07
N TYR A 42 -1.23 -5.47 0.28
CA TYR A 42 -0.45 -5.53 -0.97
C TYR A 42 1.07 -5.40 -0.70
N PRO A 43 1.93 -5.94 -1.57
CA PRO A 43 3.37 -6.02 -1.34
C PRO A 43 4.09 -4.70 -1.68
N THR A 44 3.85 -3.68 -0.86
CA THR A 44 4.31 -2.31 -1.10
C THR A 44 5.53 -1.90 -0.28
N LEU A 45 5.87 -2.67 0.77
CA LEU A 45 6.97 -2.36 1.68
C LEU A 45 8.21 -3.17 1.31
N GLU A 46 9.41 -2.61 1.44
CA GLU A 46 10.66 -3.37 1.25
C GLU A 46 10.93 -4.30 2.44
N ARG A 47 10.59 -3.83 3.65
CA ARG A 47 10.69 -4.61 4.89
C ARG A 47 9.61 -4.20 5.90
N ARG A 48 9.28 -5.10 6.83
CA ARG A 48 8.38 -4.80 7.96
C ARG A 48 9.10 -4.00 9.05
N ASP A 49 8.33 -3.23 9.80
CA ASP A 49 8.76 -2.46 10.98
C ASP A 49 9.96 -1.56 10.67
N ALA A 50 9.74 -0.68 9.70
CA ALA A 50 10.80 0.05 9.01
C ALA A 50 10.47 1.51 8.74
N TYR A 51 9.31 1.98 9.23
CA TYR A 51 8.80 3.33 9.02
C TYR A 51 8.59 3.65 7.53
N GLU A 52 8.34 2.62 6.72
CA GLU A 52 8.01 2.79 5.31
C GLU A 52 6.53 3.14 5.16
N ILE A 53 6.24 4.15 4.34
CA ILE A 53 4.86 4.55 4.03
C ILE A 53 4.38 3.78 2.80
N CYS A 54 3.28 3.05 2.98
CA CYS A 54 2.63 2.33 1.89
C CYS A 54 2.05 3.32 0.86
N HIS A 55 2.61 3.35 -0.35
CA HIS A 55 2.15 4.24 -1.43
C HIS A 55 0.72 3.97 -1.93
N LEU A 56 0.09 2.86 -1.55
CA LEU A 56 -1.34 2.62 -1.82
C LEU A 56 -2.23 3.24 -0.74
N CYS A 57 -2.08 2.78 0.50
CA CYS A 57 -3.00 3.13 1.58
C CYS A 57 -2.52 4.26 2.51
N ILE A 58 -1.28 4.71 2.37
CA ILE A 58 -0.66 5.80 3.16
C ILE A 58 -0.34 5.42 4.62
N TRP A 59 -0.59 4.18 5.03
CA TRP A 59 -0.15 3.68 6.34
C TRP A 59 1.38 3.63 6.43
N GLU A 60 1.96 4.22 7.47
CA GLU A 60 3.36 4.05 7.85
C GLU A 60 3.52 2.78 8.69
N ASP A 61 4.38 1.86 8.27
CA ASP A 61 4.67 0.63 9.00
C ASP A 61 5.64 0.89 10.17
N ASP A 62 5.07 1.40 11.26
CA ASP A 62 5.71 1.73 12.54
C ASP A 62 5.78 0.54 13.52
N GLY A 63 5.47 -0.66 13.05
CA GLY A 63 5.48 -1.90 13.82
C GLY A 63 4.12 -2.32 14.37
N GLU A 64 3.05 -1.56 14.12
CA GLU A 64 1.68 -2.00 14.43
C GLU A 64 1.24 -3.16 13.50
N ASP A 65 0.62 -4.17 14.07
CA ASP A 65 0.09 -5.37 13.42
C ASP A 65 -1.07 -5.97 14.25
N ASP A 66 -1.61 -7.11 13.82
CA ASP A 66 -2.81 -7.75 14.40
C ASP A 66 -2.76 -7.91 15.94
N ALA A 67 -1.57 -8.14 16.49
CA ALA A 67 -1.36 -8.37 17.92
C ALA A 67 -1.42 -7.09 18.79
N ASN A 68 -1.25 -5.90 18.20
CA ASN A 68 -1.19 -4.62 18.94
C ASN A 68 -2.10 -3.51 18.37
N THR A 69 -3.11 -3.86 17.56
CA THR A 69 -4.01 -2.93 16.83
C THR A 69 -4.91 -1.98 17.64
N GLN A 70 -4.94 -2.09 18.98
CA GLN A 70 -6.00 -1.51 19.83
C GLN A 70 -5.49 -0.44 20.81
N GLY A 71 -4.18 -0.14 20.81
CA GLY A 71 -3.56 0.57 21.94
C GLY A 71 -3.65 2.08 21.89
N TRP A 72 -3.39 2.70 20.74
CA TRP A 72 -3.25 4.16 20.67
C TRP A 72 -3.35 4.68 19.23
N GLY A 73 -4.40 5.46 18.95
CA GLY A 73 -4.38 6.39 17.80
C GLY A 73 -3.42 7.53 18.13
N GLY A 74 -2.16 7.37 17.73
CA GLY A 74 -1.10 8.35 17.94
C GLY A 74 0.15 7.98 17.13
N GLY A 75 1.04 8.95 16.90
CA GLY A 75 2.26 8.74 16.12
C GLY A 75 2.13 9.12 14.64
N PRO A 76 2.88 8.48 13.72
CA PRO A 76 2.95 8.88 12.31
C PRO A 76 1.62 8.68 11.56
N ASN A 77 0.79 7.74 12.04
CA ASN A 77 -0.50 7.40 11.48
C ASN A 77 -1.67 8.26 12.02
N GLY A 78 -1.35 9.30 12.80
CA GLY A 78 -2.33 10.26 13.31
C GLY A 78 -3.24 9.66 14.37
N ALA A 79 -4.54 9.95 14.29
CA ALA A 79 -5.53 9.46 15.25
C ALA A 79 -6.09 8.07 14.91
N TYR A 80 -5.68 7.47 13.79
CA TYR A 80 -6.21 6.20 13.32
C TYR A 80 -5.43 5.04 13.93
N SER A 81 -6.15 4.12 14.58
CA SER A 81 -5.64 2.76 14.82
C SER A 81 -5.49 1.98 13.51
N LEU A 82 -4.70 0.91 13.51
CA LEU A 82 -4.59 0.05 12.34
C LEU A 82 -5.94 -0.56 11.93
N THR A 83 -6.82 -0.87 12.90
CA THR A 83 -8.16 -1.40 12.61
C THR A 83 -9.04 -0.37 11.88
N GLU A 84 -8.99 0.90 12.30
CA GLU A 84 -9.74 1.97 11.64
C GLU A 84 -9.17 2.27 10.26
N ALA A 85 -7.85 2.31 10.12
CA ALA A 85 -7.17 2.49 8.84
C ALA A 85 -7.56 1.38 7.84
N ARG A 86 -7.59 0.11 8.27
CA ARG A 86 -8.05 -1.02 7.46
C ARG A 86 -9.49 -0.84 6.99
N ALA A 87 -10.38 -0.42 7.89
CA ALA A 87 -11.77 -0.14 7.55
C ALA A 87 -11.88 1.01 6.52
N ASN A 88 -11.06 2.05 6.68
CA ASN A 88 -11.01 3.16 5.73
C ASN A 88 -10.46 2.73 4.37
N VAL A 89 -9.49 1.82 4.32
CA VAL A 89 -8.96 1.30 3.04
C VAL A 89 -10.07 0.59 2.26
N VAL A 90 -10.90 -0.21 2.93
CA VAL A 90 -12.04 -0.87 2.28
C VAL A 90 -13.08 0.13 1.79
N ALA A 91 -13.36 1.19 2.56
CA ALA A 91 -14.39 2.17 2.22
C ALA A 91 -13.93 3.23 1.21
N PHE A 92 -12.66 3.64 1.24
CA PHE A 92 -12.15 4.85 0.60
C PHE A 92 -10.83 4.66 -0.15
N GLY A 93 -10.21 3.48 -0.07
CA GLY A 93 -8.93 3.19 -0.75
C GLY A 93 -7.68 3.75 -0.08
N THR A 94 -7.82 4.44 1.07
CA THR A 94 -6.70 4.96 1.87
C THR A 94 -6.96 4.73 3.36
N MET A 95 -5.93 4.89 4.20
CA MET A 95 -6.08 4.81 5.66
C MET A 95 -6.92 5.95 6.25
N TYR A 96 -7.11 7.04 5.50
CA TYR A 96 -7.79 8.24 5.97
C TYR A 96 -9.28 8.18 5.67
N HIS A 97 -10.10 8.66 6.61
CA HIS A 97 -11.49 9.03 6.30
C HIS A 97 -11.49 10.34 5.50
N PRO A 98 -12.32 10.50 4.45
CA PRO A 98 -12.33 11.70 3.61
C PRO A 98 -12.55 13.02 4.36
N GLU A 99 -13.27 12.97 5.49
CA GLU A 99 -13.56 14.13 6.34
C GLU A 99 -12.49 14.41 7.40
N ASN A 100 -11.56 13.49 7.62
CA ASN A 100 -10.48 13.62 8.62
C ASN A 100 -9.14 13.15 8.02
N ASN A 101 -8.90 13.55 6.78
CA ASN A 101 -7.63 13.33 6.10
C ASN A 101 -6.65 14.45 6.48
N THR A 102 -5.61 14.09 7.22
CA THR A 102 -4.61 15.04 7.74
C THR A 102 -3.41 15.23 6.81
N THR A 103 -3.43 14.63 5.62
CA THR A 103 -2.37 14.87 4.63
C THR A 103 -2.43 16.30 4.12
N VAL A 104 -1.27 16.89 3.84
CA VAL A 104 -1.17 18.25 3.29
C VAL A 104 -1.84 18.40 1.91
N THR A 105 -2.02 17.29 1.18
CA THR A 105 -2.69 17.26 -0.13
C THR A 105 -4.17 16.91 -0.06
N GLY A 106 -4.71 16.63 1.13
CA GLY A 106 -6.07 16.15 1.33
C GLY A 106 -6.34 14.85 0.57
N ASN A 107 -7.62 14.64 0.20
CA ASN A 107 -8.04 13.43 -0.51
C ASN A 107 -7.37 13.27 -1.89
N ASP A 108 -7.12 12.02 -2.28
CA ASP A 108 -6.56 11.67 -3.58
C ASP A 108 -7.38 12.30 -4.72
N SER A 109 -6.70 12.81 -5.75
CA SER A 109 -7.36 13.24 -6.98
C SER A 109 -7.86 12.03 -7.77
N ALA A 110 -8.79 12.24 -8.70
CA ALA A 110 -9.23 11.17 -9.61
C ALA A 110 -8.07 10.52 -10.38
N GLU A 111 -7.04 11.30 -10.74
CA GLU A 111 -5.81 10.80 -11.37
C GLU A 111 -5.04 9.85 -10.45
N ILE A 112 -4.83 10.24 -9.19
CA ILE A 112 -4.14 9.40 -8.19
C ILE A 112 -4.93 8.12 -7.93
N VAL A 113 -6.26 8.23 -7.79
CA VAL A 113 -7.15 7.07 -7.61
C VAL A 113 -7.01 6.10 -8.79
N ALA A 114 -7.03 6.57 -10.03
CA ALA A 114 -6.87 5.72 -11.21
C ALA A 114 -5.51 4.99 -11.22
N LEU A 115 -4.43 5.72 -10.94
CA LEU A 115 -3.08 5.14 -10.88
C LEU A 115 -2.96 4.06 -9.79
N LYS A 116 -3.59 4.26 -8.62
CA LYS A 116 -3.64 3.26 -7.54
C LYS A 116 -4.43 2.02 -7.96
N GLN A 117 -5.55 2.16 -8.66
CA GLN A 117 -6.34 1.02 -9.13
C GLN A 117 -5.59 0.19 -10.18
N GLU A 118 -4.89 0.83 -11.12
CA GLU A 118 -4.01 0.14 -12.07
C GLU A 118 -2.88 -0.61 -11.37
N LEU A 119 -2.25 0.02 -10.37
CA LEU A 119 -1.20 -0.61 -9.56
C LEU A 119 -1.72 -1.80 -8.76
N ILE A 120 -2.92 -1.70 -8.18
CA ILE A 120 -3.60 -2.82 -7.52
C ILE A 120 -3.81 -3.98 -8.52
N GLY A 121 -4.29 -3.69 -9.73
CA GLY A 121 -4.46 -4.70 -10.77
C GLY A 121 -3.16 -5.42 -11.14
N LEU A 122 -2.03 -4.69 -11.18
CA LEU A 122 -0.71 -5.31 -11.37
C LEU A 122 -0.32 -6.22 -10.20
N TYR A 123 -0.59 -5.83 -8.95
CA TYR A 123 -0.33 -6.72 -7.82
C TYR A 123 -1.25 -7.94 -7.83
N GLU A 124 -2.53 -7.79 -8.15
CA GLU A 124 -3.49 -8.90 -8.21
C GLU A 124 -3.17 -9.92 -9.30
N ALA A 125 -2.51 -9.48 -10.38
CA ALA A 125 -2.03 -10.36 -11.43
C ALA A 125 -0.81 -11.20 -11.03
N LEU A 126 0.03 -10.74 -10.07
CA LEU A 126 1.30 -11.38 -9.71
C LEU A 126 1.21 -12.89 -9.47
N PRO A 127 0.22 -13.43 -8.72
CA PRO A 127 0.13 -14.87 -8.47
C PRO A 127 -0.05 -15.72 -9.73
N SER A 128 -0.48 -15.11 -10.83
CA SER A 128 -0.68 -15.77 -12.13
C SER A 128 0.47 -15.54 -13.12
N VAL A 129 1.47 -14.74 -12.74
CA VAL A 129 2.63 -14.44 -13.60
C VAL A 129 3.63 -15.59 -13.50
N GLY A 130 3.90 -16.25 -14.63
CA GLY A 130 4.95 -17.27 -14.71
C GLY A 130 6.35 -16.69 -14.52
N GLU A 131 7.31 -17.54 -14.16
CA GLU A 131 8.70 -17.13 -13.85
C GLU A 131 9.33 -16.27 -14.95
N ASP A 132 9.15 -16.66 -16.22
CA ASP A 132 9.70 -15.94 -17.38
C ASP A 132 9.14 -14.51 -17.54
N GLY A 133 7.92 -14.26 -17.04
CA GLY A 133 7.24 -12.97 -17.09
C GLY A 133 7.52 -12.07 -15.89
N LEU A 134 8.05 -12.62 -14.80
CA LEU A 134 8.13 -11.94 -13.50
C LEU A 134 8.95 -10.65 -13.55
N VAL A 135 10.10 -10.67 -14.25
CA VAL A 135 10.95 -9.48 -14.41
C VAL A 135 10.24 -8.37 -15.18
N ALA A 136 9.53 -8.71 -16.26
CA ALA A 136 8.80 -7.72 -17.05
C ALA A 136 7.63 -7.15 -16.25
N HIS A 137 6.91 -7.99 -15.51
CA HIS A 137 5.79 -7.59 -14.67
C HIS A 137 6.22 -6.64 -13.55
N TRP A 138 7.34 -6.92 -12.86
CA TRP A 138 7.88 -6.04 -11.84
C TRP A 138 8.38 -4.71 -12.40
N LYS A 139 8.91 -4.67 -13.62
CA LYS A 139 9.19 -3.39 -14.29
C LYS A 139 7.91 -2.58 -14.47
N GLY A 140 6.81 -3.22 -14.90
CA GLY A 140 5.50 -2.57 -14.99
C GLY A 140 5.01 -2.00 -13.65
N ILE A 141 5.12 -2.77 -12.57
CA ILE A 141 4.80 -2.31 -11.20
C ILE A 141 5.63 -1.07 -10.83
N LEU A 142 6.95 -1.13 -10.99
CA LEU A 142 7.84 -0.02 -10.65
C LEU A 142 7.61 1.22 -11.51
N ASP A 143 7.21 1.04 -12.77
CA ASP A 143 6.86 2.13 -13.69
C ASP A 143 5.58 2.82 -13.21
N GLN A 144 4.58 2.04 -12.80
CA GLN A 144 3.34 2.55 -12.23
C GLN A 144 3.55 3.27 -10.89
N GLU A 145 4.38 2.72 -10.01
CA GLU A 145 4.78 3.41 -8.76
C GLU A 145 5.44 4.77 -9.04
N ARG A 146 6.28 4.85 -10.08
CA ARG A 146 6.90 6.13 -10.49
C ARG A 146 5.88 7.12 -11.06
N ALA A 147 4.88 6.63 -11.79
CA ALA A 147 3.79 7.47 -12.28
C ALA A 147 2.96 8.04 -11.12
N LEU A 148 2.60 7.19 -10.15
CA LEU A 148 1.88 7.58 -8.93
C LEU A 148 2.64 8.67 -8.16
N ARG A 149 3.92 8.46 -7.85
CA ARG A 149 4.75 9.46 -7.14
C ARG A 149 4.81 10.81 -7.86
N LYS A 150 4.90 10.80 -9.19
CA LYS A 150 4.90 12.04 -9.98
C LYS A 150 3.55 12.77 -9.91
N ALA A 151 2.44 12.05 -9.92
CA ALA A 151 1.11 12.63 -9.80
C ALA A 151 0.89 13.26 -8.40
N GLU A 152 1.34 12.57 -7.34
CA GLU A 152 1.33 13.08 -5.96
C GLU A 152 2.17 14.36 -5.82
N GLU A 153 3.41 14.35 -6.34
CA GLU A 153 4.29 15.53 -6.32
C GLU A 153 3.69 16.70 -7.10
N LYS A 154 3.11 16.42 -8.28
CA LYS A 154 2.41 17.45 -9.07
C LYS A 154 1.24 18.04 -8.29
N ARG A 155 0.40 17.20 -7.66
CA ARG A 155 -0.72 17.66 -6.83
C ARG A 155 -0.26 18.55 -5.69
N TRP A 156 0.80 18.15 -4.98
CA TRP A 156 1.37 18.97 -3.92
C TRP A 156 1.81 20.34 -4.44
N LYS A 157 2.52 20.39 -5.58
CA LYS A 157 2.93 21.65 -6.23
C LYS A 157 1.72 22.49 -6.64
N ASP A 158 0.67 21.90 -7.17
CA ASP A 158 -0.52 22.61 -7.63
C ASP A 158 -1.31 23.23 -6.45
N LEU A 159 -1.31 22.59 -5.29
CA LEU A 159 -2.00 23.07 -4.07
C LEU A 159 -1.19 24.06 -3.23
N ASN A 160 0.14 24.10 -3.39
CA ASN A 160 1.06 24.92 -2.57
C ASN A 160 1.78 26.01 -3.39
N ARG A 161 1.20 26.39 -4.53
CA ARG A 161 1.60 27.56 -5.34
C ARG A 161 0.83 28.80 -4.92
#